data_AF-A0A6A4W6I4-F1
#
_entry.id   AF-A0A6A4W6I4-F1
#
_cell.length_a   1.000
_cell.length_b   1.000
_cell.length_c   1.000
_cell.angle_alpha   90.00
_cell.angle_beta   90.00
_cell.angle_gamma   90.00
#
_symmetry.space_group_name_H-M   'P 1'
#
loop_
_entity.id
_entity.type
_entity.pdbx_description
1 polymer ?
#
loop_
_entity_poly.entity_id
_entity_poly.type
_entity_poly.pdbx_seq_one_letter_code
_entity_poly.pdbx_strand_id
1 'polypeptide(L)'
;MFTDLVDLLHTDTVQGHFLAVTEQPPADASFVLCHLINRALRAGGAVRVLALDKPPAHYRHLCAKCGADVRQAEAAGALTFVDGAQLTARALRSDSGALTPGGPLPCAGRVRPADRQR
;
A
#
# COMPACT_ATOMS: atom_id res chain seq x y z
N MET A 1 6.59 8.58 25.48
CA MET A 1 6.17 9.67 24.58
C MET A 1 6.97 9.51 23.30
N PHE A 2 6.33 9.54 22.12
CA PHE A 2 6.92 9.24 20.80
C PHE A 2 7.10 10.51 19.96
N THR A 3 7.35 11.64 20.62
CA THR A 3 7.64 12.94 19.98
C THR A 3 8.93 12.87 19.15
N ASP A 4 9.86 12.00 19.51
CA ASP A 4 11.18 11.91 18.87
C ASP A 4 11.15 11.43 17.42
N LEU A 5 10.16 10.67 16.96
CA LEU A 5 10.20 10.11 15.59
C LEU A 5 9.97 11.18 14.51
N VAL A 6 9.17 12.21 14.83
CA VAL A 6 8.89 13.32 13.91
C VAL A 6 10.13 14.22 13.80
N ASP A 7 10.77 14.49 14.93
CA ASP A 7 12.03 15.24 14.99
C ASP A 7 13.19 14.44 14.39
N LEU A 8 13.24 13.11 14.55
CA LEU A 8 14.28 12.27 13.94
C LEU A 8 14.16 12.26 12.42
N LEU A 9 12.95 12.13 11.90
CA LEU A 9 12.76 11.91 10.48
C LEU A 9 12.91 13.19 9.65
N HIS A 10 12.98 14.39 10.26
CA HIS A 10 13.09 15.70 9.58
C HIS A 10 12.23 15.80 8.31
N THR A 11 11.10 15.09 8.29
CA THR A 11 10.36 14.85 7.06
C THR A 11 9.29 15.91 7.02
N ASP A 12 9.66 17.06 6.48
CA ASP A 12 8.74 17.74 5.59
C ASP A 12 8.57 16.79 4.42
N THR A 13 7.52 15.96 4.44
CA THR A 13 7.18 15.10 3.30
C THR A 13 6.81 16.00 2.14
N VAL A 14 7.82 16.43 1.39
CA VAL A 14 7.68 17.21 0.17
C VAL A 14 7.07 16.29 -0.89
N GLN A 15 6.08 16.81 -1.61
CA GLN A 15 5.41 16.08 -2.68
C GLN A 15 6.42 15.46 -3.65
N GLY A 16 6.23 14.19 -4.03
CA GLY A 16 7.08 13.47 -4.99
C GLY A 16 8.30 12.75 -4.42
N HIS A 17 8.47 12.68 -3.09
CA HIS A 17 9.57 11.95 -2.47
C HIS A 17 9.19 10.51 -2.13
N PHE A 18 10.20 9.62 -2.16
CA PHE A 18 10.08 8.24 -1.71
C PHE A 18 10.82 8.05 -0.39
N LEU A 19 10.19 7.39 0.56
CA LEU A 19 10.79 7.00 1.82
C LEU A 19 10.86 5.48 1.89
N ALA A 20 12.07 4.95 2.11
CA ALA A 20 12.27 3.55 2.43
C ALA A 20 12.42 3.40 3.95
N VAL A 21 11.53 2.61 4.56
CA VAL A 21 11.66 2.20 5.96
C VAL A 21 12.15 0.76 5.95
N THR A 22 13.29 0.52 6.60
CA THR A 22 13.89 -0.82 6.71
C THR A 22 13.89 -1.25 8.16
N GLU A 23 13.73 -2.55 8.37
CA GLU A 23 13.82 -3.18 9.68
C GLU A 23 14.85 -4.30 9.63
N GLN A 24 15.51 -4.55 10.76
CA GLN A 24 16.27 -5.78 10.96
C GLN A 24 15.54 -6.62 12.01
N PRO A 25 15.22 -7.89 11.71
CA PRO A 25 14.63 -8.78 12.71
C PRO A 25 15.46 -8.79 14.00
N PRO A 26 14.82 -8.70 15.18
CA PRO A 26 13.38 -8.92 15.43
C PRO A 26 12.50 -7.65 15.40
N ALA A 27 12.98 -6.53 14.88
CA ALA A 27 12.20 -5.28 14.84
C ALA A 27 10.98 -5.36 13.92
N ASP A 28 9.95 -4.56 14.22
CA ASP A 28 8.72 -4.41 13.42
C ASP A 28 8.45 -2.93 13.13
N ALA A 29 8.74 -2.50 11.91
CA ALA A 29 8.53 -1.18 11.35
C ALA A 29 7.05 -0.88 11.05
N SER A 30 6.14 -1.85 11.20
CA SER A 30 4.71 -1.62 11.03
C SER A 30 4.22 -0.49 11.95
N PHE A 31 4.82 -0.34 13.15
CA PHE A 31 4.53 0.77 14.04
C PHE A 31 4.92 2.13 13.44
N VAL A 32 6.11 2.24 12.85
CA VAL A 32 6.58 3.45 12.17
C VAL A 32 5.67 3.80 10.99
N LEU A 33 5.30 2.81 10.18
CA LEU A 33 4.36 2.99 9.07
C LEU A 33 2.99 3.49 9.57
N CYS A 34 2.44 2.89 10.63
CA CYS A 34 1.18 3.35 11.23
C CYS A 34 1.25 4.77 11.77
N HIS A 35 2.41 5.18 12.30
CA HIS A 35 2.63 6.56 12.73
C HIS A 35 2.60 7.55 11.55
N LEU A 36 3.28 7.21 10.44
CA LEU A 36 3.27 8.01 9.21
C LEU A 36 1.86 8.11 8.61
N ILE A 37 1.11 7.00 8.59
CA ILE A 37 -0.29 6.98 8.15
C ILE A 37 -1.12 7.94 9.00
N ASN A 38 -1.03 7.86 10.33
CA ASN A 38 -1.81 8.73 11.21
C ASN A 38 -1.44 10.21 11.03
N ARG A 39 -0.15 10.52 10.85
CA ARG A 39 0.31 11.88 10.56
C ARG A 39 -0.31 12.42 9.25
N ALA A 40 -0.27 11.63 8.18
CA ALA A 40 -0.84 12.02 6.89
C ALA A 40 -2.36 12.28 6.99
N LEU A 41 -3.08 11.42 7.73
CA LEU A 41 -4.52 11.60 7.96
C LEU A 41 -4.83 12.85 8.78
N ARG A 42 -4.05 13.16 9.82
CA ARG A 42 -4.20 14.38 10.63
C ARG A 42 -3.91 15.66 9.84
N ALA A 43 -3.04 15.58 8.83
CA ALA A 43 -2.80 16.66 7.89
C ALA A 43 -3.92 16.82 6.83
N GLY A 44 -4.98 15.99 6.87
CA GLY A 44 -6.07 15.99 5.90
C GLY A 44 -5.73 15.26 4.59
N GLY A 45 -4.63 14.51 4.55
CA GLY A 45 -4.21 13.74 3.38
C GLY A 45 -4.99 12.44 3.21
N ALA A 46 -4.99 11.92 1.98
CA ALA A 46 -5.50 10.58 1.68
C ALA A 46 -4.35 9.57 1.61
N VAL A 47 -4.55 8.41 2.20
CA VAL A 47 -3.56 7.33 2.31
C VAL A 47 -4.10 6.05 1.68
N ARG A 48 -3.25 5.40 0.90
CA ARG A 48 -3.50 4.09 0.31
C ARG A 48 -2.39 3.15 0.74
N VAL A 49 -2.76 2.02 1.33
CA VAL A 49 -1.82 1.03 1.85
C VAL A 49 -2.00 -0.26 1.06
N LEU A 50 -0.96 -0.67 0.34
CA LEU A 50 -0.89 -1.98 -0.30
C LEU A 50 -0.14 -2.93 0.64
N ALA A 51 -0.87 -3.86 1.24
CA ALA A 51 -0.35 -4.81 2.22
C ALA A 51 0.07 -6.12 1.53
N LEU A 52 1.37 -6.41 1.49
CA LEU A 52 1.92 -7.59 0.80
C LEU A 52 2.30 -8.73 1.75
N ASP A 53 2.78 -8.41 2.95
CA ASP A 53 3.26 -9.39 3.93
C ASP A 53 2.17 -9.71 4.98
N LYS A 54 1.82 -8.70 5.79
CA LYS A 54 0.77 -8.82 6.82
C LYS A 54 -0.61 -8.44 6.25
N PRO A 55 -1.71 -9.07 6.72
CA PRO A 55 -3.04 -8.75 6.22
C PRO A 55 -3.49 -7.34 6.65
N PRO A 56 -4.42 -6.69 5.91
CA PRO A 56 -4.97 -5.38 6.27
C PRO A 56 -5.45 -5.25 7.72
N ALA A 57 -6.01 -6.32 8.30
CA ALA A 57 -6.48 -6.32 9.69
C ALA A 57 -5.36 -5.99 10.70
N HIS A 58 -4.12 -6.41 10.43
CA HIS A 58 -2.95 -6.11 11.26
C HIS A 58 -2.69 -4.60 11.32
N TYR A 59 -2.65 -3.95 10.16
CA TYR A 59 -2.39 -2.51 10.07
C TYR A 59 -3.55 -1.67 10.62
N ARG A 60 -4.81 -2.10 10.42
CA ARG A 60 -5.97 -1.44 11.05
C ARG A 60 -5.85 -1.42 12.57
N HIS A 61 -5.51 -2.55 13.16
CA HIS A 61 -5.31 -2.66 14.60
C HIS A 61 -4.18 -1.76 15.11
N LEU A 62 -3.04 -1.74 14.41
CA LEU A 62 -1.92 -0.89 14.79
C LEU A 62 -2.20 0.60 14.60
N CYS A 63 -2.87 1.00 13.51
CA CYS A 63 -3.28 2.39 13.30
C CYS A 63 -4.24 2.87 14.39
N ALA A 64 -5.19 2.03 14.79
CA ALA A 64 -6.10 2.32 15.90
C ALA A 64 -5.33 2.50 17.22
N LYS A 65 -4.35 1.64 17.50
CA LYS A 65 -3.45 1.79 18.66
C LYS A 65 -2.61 3.07 18.61
N CYS A 66 -2.26 3.55 17.42
CA CYS A 66 -1.57 4.82 17.22
C CYS A 66 -2.50 6.04 17.36
N GLY A 67 -3.79 5.84 17.66
CA GLY A 67 -4.78 6.91 17.86
C GLY A 67 -5.34 7.48 16.56
N ALA A 68 -5.38 6.69 15.49
CA ALA A 68 -6.14 7.03 14.28
C ALA A 68 -7.59 6.52 14.39
N ASP A 69 -8.57 7.33 14.00
CA ASP A 69 -9.93 6.84 13.76
C ASP A 69 -9.99 6.15 12.39
N VAL A 70 -9.56 4.90 12.37
CA VAL A 70 -9.47 4.09 11.15
C VAL A 70 -10.83 3.94 10.48
N ARG A 71 -11.90 3.74 11.25
CA ARG A 71 -13.25 3.52 10.70
C ARG A 71 -13.77 4.78 10.04
N GLN A 72 -13.61 5.93 10.69
CA GLN A 72 -14.01 7.21 10.12
C GLN A 72 -13.18 7.53 8.86
N ALA A 73 -11.86 7.30 8.90
CA ALA A 73 -10.98 7.56 7.77
C ALA A 73 -11.29 6.65 6.56
N GLU A 74 -11.60 5.37 6.79
CA GLU A 74 -12.03 4.45 5.71
C GLU A 74 -13.40 4.86 5.14
N ALA A 75 -14.37 5.22 5.98
CA ALA A 75 -15.69 5.65 5.54
C ALA A 75 -15.64 6.95 4.73
N ALA A 76 -14.75 7.88 5.09
CA ALA A 76 -14.51 9.12 4.35
C ALA A 76 -13.66 8.92 3.08
N GLY A 77 -13.17 7.70 2.82
CA GLY A 77 -12.27 7.40 1.71
C GLY A 77 -10.85 7.96 1.88
N ALA A 78 -10.54 8.57 3.03
CA ALA A 78 -9.22 9.11 3.36
C ALA A 78 -8.20 8.01 3.64
N LEU A 79 -8.62 6.81 4.04
CA LEU A 79 -7.75 5.65 4.23
C LEU A 79 -8.30 4.46 3.44
N THR A 80 -7.42 3.71 2.78
CA THR A 80 -7.81 2.42 2.18
C THR A 80 -6.69 1.42 2.32
N PHE A 81 -7.02 0.24 2.81
CA PHE A 81 -6.13 -0.91 2.80
C PHE A 81 -6.50 -1.85 1.67
N VAL A 82 -5.50 -2.24 0.89
CA VAL A 82 -5.61 -3.23 -0.17
C VAL A 82 -4.81 -4.45 0.24
N ASP A 83 -5.47 -5.62 0.20
CA ASP A 83 -4.81 -6.91 0.44
C ASP A 83 -4.05 -7.34 -0.82
N GLY A 84 -2.78 -6.95 -0.91
CA GLY A 84 -1.91 -7.27 -2.04
C GLY A 84 -1.60 -8.76 -2.12
N ALA A 85 -1.46 -9.45 -0.98
CA ALA A 85 -1.25 -10.89 -0.96
C ALA A 85 -2.44 -11.64 -1.59
N GLN A 86 -3.67 -11.25 -1.24
CA GLN A 86 -4.87 -11.84 -1.83
C GLN A 86 -4.98 -11.53 -3.32
N LEU A 87 -4.67 -10.30 -3.75
CA LEU A 87 -4.65 -9.92 -5.17
C LEU A 87 -3.64 -10.76 -5.97
N THR A 88 -2.41 -10.90 -5.46
CA THR A 88 -1.39 -11.74 -6.09
C THR A 88 -1.83 -13.20 -6.15
N ALA A 89 -2.37 -13.76 -5.07
CA ALA A 89 -2.88 -15.13 -5.06
C ALA A 89 -4.07 -15.34 -6.03
N ARG A 90 -4.88 -14.31 -6.29
CA ARG A 90 -5.95 -14.36 -7.31
C ARG A 90 -5.37 -14.33 -8.71
N ALA A 91 -4.41 -13.44 -8.99
CA ALA A 91 -3.75 -13.34 -10.28
C ALA A 91 -3.04 -14.64 -10.68
N LEU A 92 -2.31 -15.23 -9.73
CA LEU A 92 -1.65 -16.52 -9.94
C LEU A 92 -2.66 -17.65 -10.24
N ARG A 93 -3.84 -17.63 -9.61
CA ARG A 93 -4.91 -18.62 -9.85
C ARG A 93 -5.66 -18.40 -11.17
N SER A 94 -5.85 -17.15 -11.59
CA SER A 94 -6.47 -16.85 -12.90
C SER A 94 -5.57 -17.26 -14.06
N ASP A 95 -4.25 -17.17 -13.91
CA ASP A 95 -3.29 -17.64 -14.92
C ASP A 95 -3.08 -19.17 -14.86
N SER A 96 -3.37 -19.80 -13.72
CA SER A 96 -3.31 -21.26 -13.56
C SER A 96 -4.41 -22.02 -14.31
N GLY A 97 -5.39 -21.33 -14.91
CA GLY A 97 -6.37 -21.93 -15.83
C GLY A 97 -5.88 -22.08 -17.27
N ALA A 98 -4.71 -21.52 -17.63
CA ALA A 98 -4.22 -21.47 -19.01
C ALA A 98 -2.73 -21.80 -19.17
N LEU A 99 -2.06 -22.33 -18.14
CA LEU A 99 -0.69 -22.84 -18.29
C LEU A 99 -0.71 -24.33 -18.62
N THR A 100 -1.13 -24.65 -19.85
CA THR A 100 -0.63 -25.86 -20.50
C THR A 100 0.88 -25.68 -20.75
N PRO A 101 1.74 -26.63 -20.36
CA PRO A 101 3.16 -26.56 -20.68
C PRO A 101 3.30 -26.55 -22.22
N GLY A 102 3.66 -25.39 -22.79
CA GLY A 102 3.90 -25.22 -24.23
C GLY A 102 3.02 -24.21 -24.98
N GLY A 103 2.10 -23.51 -24.32
CA GLY A 103 1.29 -22.45 -24.97
C GLY A 103 1.94 -21.06 -24.91
N PRO A 104 1.92 -20.24 -25.99
CA PRO A 104 2.39 -18.87 -25.92
C PRO A 104 1.53 -18.04 -24.97
N LEU A 105 2.19 -17.25 -24.12
CA LEU A 105 1.55 -16.31 -23.19
C LEU A 105 0.55 -15.41 -23.94
N PRO A 106 -0.71 -15.32 -23.50
CA PRO A 106 -1.67 -14.40 -24.13
C PRO A 106 -1.34 -12.96 -23.71
N CYS A 107 -0.49 -12.28 -24.49
CA CYS A 107 -0.37 -10.83 -24.45
C CYS A 107 -1.61 -10.19 -25.11
N ALA A 108 -2.77 -10.26 -24.46
CA ALA A 108 -3.98 -9.59 -24.91
C ALA A 108 -4.10 -8.16 -24.32
N GLY A 109 -3.13 -7.32 -24.64
CA GLY A 109 -3.20 -5.86 -24.49
C GLY A 109 -3.14 -5.24 -25.87
N ARG A 110 -4.26 -5.27 -26.61
CA ARG A 110 -4.39 -4.77 -27.97
C ARG A 110 -4.30 -3.23 -27.94
N VAL A 111 -3.10 -2.67 -27.96
CA VAL A 111 -2.89 -1.25 -28.28
C VAL A 111 -3.31 -1.09 -29.75
N ARG A 112 -4.50 -0.54 -29.99
CA ARG A 112 -4.84 0.00 -31.31
C ARG A 112 -3.89 1.17 -31.58
N PRO A 113 -3.07 1.15 -32.63
CA PRO A 113 -2.42 2.38 -33.07
C PRO A 113 -3.52 3.30 -33.59
N ALA A 114 -3.65 4.45 -32.95
CA ALA A 114 -4.40 5.57 -33.49
C ALA A 114 -3.80 6.02 -34.81
N ASP A 115 -4.68 6.36 -35.75
CA ASP A 115 -4.52 7.29 -36.88
C ASP A 115 -3.11 7.52 -37.45
N ARG A 116 -2.88 6.99 -38.65
CA ARG A 116 -2.05 7.68 -39.64
C ARG A 116 -2.88 7.96 -40.89
N GLN A 117 -3.43 9.18 -40.92
CA GLN A 117 -3.79 9.88 -42.14
C GLN A 117 -2.53 10.04 -43.01
N ARG A 118 -2.58 9.56 -44.26
CA ARG A 118 -2.31 10.30 -45.51
C ARG A 118 -2.39 9.36 -46.69
#